data_AF-A0A3D4R898-F1
#
_entry.id   AF-A0A3D4R898-F1
#
_cell.length_a   1.000
_cell.length_b   1.000
_cell.length_c   1.000
_cell.angle_alpha   90.00
_cell.angle_beta   90.00
_cell.angle_gamma   90.00
#
_symmetry.space_group_name_H-M   'P 1'
#
loop_
_entity.id
_entity.type
_entity.pdbx_description
1 polymer ?
#
loop_
_entity_poly.entity_id
_entity_poly.type
_entity_poly.pdbx_seq_one_letter_code
_entity_poly.pdbx_strand_id
1 'polypeptide(L)'
;TLKAYTAETCEAAPSISPQPSNVPSPSPFATGDFDQSGQVNEVDAELLISNWLLSTCTTFSCDTNQDSKNNSLDFAWVVKEWGN
;
A
#
# COMPACT_ATOMS: atom_id res chain seq x y z
N THR A 1 -42.19 -43.47 -18.56
CA THR A 1 -42.01 -42.19 -19.26
C THR A 1 -40.75 -41.52 -18.74
N LEU A 2 -39.68 -41.48 -19.55
CA LEU A 2 -38.41 -40.83 -19.20
C LEU A 2 -38.52 -39.33 -19.53
N LYS A 3 -38.26 -38.45 -18.55
CA LYS A 3 -38.18 -37.00 -18.79
C LYS A 3 -36.75 -36.66 -19.21
N ALA A 4 -36.60 -36.09 -20.40
CA ALA A 4 -35.34 -35.52 -20.87
C ALA A 4 -35.12 -34.15 -20.21
N TYR A 5 -33.90 -33.90 -19.73
CA TYR A 5 -33.44 -32.59 -19.28
C TYR A 5 -32.68 -31.92 -20.43
N THR A 6 -33.14 -30.74 -20.83
CA THR A 6 -32.43 -29.83 -21.75
C THR A 6 -31.31 -29.12 -21.00
N ALA A 7 -30.08 -29.19 -21.52
CA ALA A 7 -28.95 -28.43 -21.02
C ALA A 7 -28.94 -27.04 -21.67
N GLU A 8 -28.94 -25.98 -20.88
CA GLU A 8 -28.74 -24.60 -21.34
C GLU A 8 -27.24 -24.34 -21.51
N THR A 9 -26.82 -24.03 -22.74
CA THR A 9 -25.47 -23.58 -23.07
C THR A 9 -25.38 -22.07 -22.84
N CYS A 10 -24.54 -21.65 -21.90
CA CYS A 10 -24.20 -20.23 -21.69
C CYS A 10 -23.30 -19.73 -22.83
N GLU A 11 -23.74 -18.70 -23.55
CA GLU A 11 -22.93 -17.98 -24.53
C GLU A 11 -21.98 -17.00 -23.81
N ALA A 12 -20.69 -17.02 -24.14
CA ALA A 12 -19.69 -16.17 -23.50
C ALA A 12 -19.78 -14.72 -24.00
N ALA A 13 -19.75 -13.75 -23.09
CA ALA A 13 -19.77 -12.33 -23.40
C ALA A 13 -18.50 -11.88 -24.15
N PRO A 14 -18.57 -10.84 -25.01
CA PRO A 14 -17.42 -10.32 -25.74
C PRO A 14 -16.34 -9.76 -24.79
N SER A 15 -15.08 -10.15 -25.03
CA SER A 15 -13.92 -9.71 -24.28
C SER A 15 -13.56 -8.25 -24.61
N ILE A 16 -13.62 -7.37 -23.62
CA ILE A 16 -13.18 -5.97 -23.74
C ILE A 16 -11.65 -5.92 -23.62
N SER A 17 -10.99 -5.39 -24.64
CA SER A 17 -9.52 -5.24 -24.64
C SER A 17 -9.10 -4.23 -23.56
N PRO A 18 -8.14 -4.55 -22.66
CA PRO A 18 -7.73 -3.64 -21.61
C PRO A 18 -7.06 -2.39 -22.21
N GLN A 19 -7.61 -1.22 -21.91
CA GLN A 19 -7.02 0.06 -22.29
C GLN A 19 -5.84 0.35 -21.35
N PRO A 20 -4.68 0.81 -21.87
CA PRO A 20 -3.57 1.22 -21.01
C PRO A 20 -4.01 2.36 -20.08
N SER A 21 -3.74 2.19 -18.79
CA SER A 21 -4.00 3.20 -17.77
C SER A 21 -2.95 4.31 -17.87
N ASN A 22 -3.39 5.56 -18.02
CA ASN A 22 -2.54 6.74 -17.92
C ASN A 22 -2.35 7.21 -16.47
N VAL A 23 -2.80 6.42 -15.49
CA VAL A 23 -2.54 6.71 -14.08
C VAL A 23 -1.04 6.50 -13.88
N PRO A 24 -0.30 7.53 -13.42
CA PRO A 24 1.10 7.35 -13.02
C PRO A 24 1.16 6.14 -12.10
N SER A 25 2.00 5.16 -12.43
CA SER A 25 2.34 4.13 -11.46
C SER A 25 2.82 4.88 -10.22
N PRO A 26 2.25 4.62 -9.02
CA PRO A 26 2.85 5.19 -7.82
C PRO A 26 4.32 4.79 -7.88
N SER A 27 5.22 5.78 -7.77
CA SER A 27 6.61 5.48 -7.43
C SER A 27 6.56 4.49 -6.27
N PRO A 28 7.40 3.43 -6.25
CA PRO A 28 7.41 2.53 -5.10
C PRO A 28 7.61 3.42 -3.88
N PHE A 29 6.56 3.55 -3.05
CA PHE A 29 6.57 4.48 -1.92
C PHE A 29 7.81 4.15 -1.10
N ALA A 30 8.63 5.18 -0.84
CA ALA A 30 9.77 5.04 0.03
C ALA A 30 9.25 4.46 1.37
N THR A 31 9.97 3.50 1.94
CA THR A 31 9.50 2.86 3.17
C THR A 31 9.39 3.86 4.32
N GLY A 32 10.18 4.95 4.28
CA GLY A 32 10.12 6.06 5.22
C GLY A 32 9.11 7.18 4.89
N ASP A 33 8.34 7.09 3.80
CA ASP A 33 7.28 8.06 3.43
C ASP A 33 5.99 7.68 4.16
N PHE A 34 5.95 8.00 5.45
CA PHE A 34 4.88 7.61 6.35
C PHE A 34 3.62 8.46 6.17
N ASP A 35 3.77 9.70 5.72
CA ASP A 35 2.64 10.59 5.42
C ASP A 35 2.09 10.42 3.99
N GLN A 36 2.74 9.61 3.16
CA GLN A 36 2.38 9.29 1.77
C GLN A 36 2.36 10.54 0.87
N SER A 37 3.16 11.54 1.19
CA SER A 37 3.32 12.75 0.38
C SER A 37 4.16 12.50 -0.88
N GLY A 38 4.90 11.39 -0.94
CA GLY A 38 5.83 11.07 -2.01
C GLY A 38 7.22 11.67 -1.79
N GLN A 39 7.52 12.20 -0.61
CA GLN A 39 8.85 12.66 -0.22
C GLN A 39 9.14 12.28 1.22
N VAL A 40 10.34 11.77 1.49
CA VAL A 40 10.78 11.48 2.86
C VAL A 40 11.48 12.69 3.46
N ASN A 41 10.88 13.31 4.48
CA ASN A 41 11.39 14.55 5.08
C ASN A 41 11.10 14.66 6.60
N GLU A 42 11.19 15.88 7.14
CA GLU A 42 10.97 16.15 8.56
C GLU A 42 9.57 15.79 9.05
N VAL A 43 8.56 15.81 8.18
CA VAL A 43 7.18 15.44 8.52
C VAL A 43 7.11 13.96 8.87
N ASP A 44 7.76 13.09 8.11
CA ASP A 44 7.82 11.64 8.42
C ASP A 44 8.56 11.37 9.73
N ALA A 45 9.67 12.08 9.95
CA ALA A 45 10.43 12.00 11.19
C ALA A 45 9.57 12.40 12.39
N GLU A 46 8.87 13.53 12.30
CA GLU A 46 7.98 14.02 13.34
C GLU A 46 6.82 13.04 13.58
N LEU A 47 6.24 12.48 12.51
CA LEU A 47 5.15 11.51 12.60
C LEU A 47 5.58 10.26 13.37
N LEU A 48 6.76 9.72 13.06
CA LEU A 48 7.28 8.55 13.77
C LEU A 48 7.62 8.87 15.24
N ILE A 49 8.32 9.98 15.50
CA ILE A 49 8.73 10.38 16.85
C ILE A 49 7.52 10.68 17.73
N SER A 50 6.48 11.30 17.18
CA SER A 50 5.24 11.59 17.90
C SER A 50 4.47 10.33 18.30
N ASN A 51 4.74 9.21 17.63
CA ASN A 51 4.12 7.90 17.90
C ASN A 51 5.15 6.87 18.40
N TRP A 52 6.22 7.32 19.05
CA TRP A 52 7.29 6.45 19.54
C TRP A 52 6.76 5.36 20.49
N LEU A 53 7.20 4.11 20.26
CA LEU A 53 6.77 2.90 20.96
C LEU A 53 5.28 2.52 20.81
N LEU A 54 4.54 3.24 19.98
CA LEU A 54 3.20 2.84 19.53
C LEU A 54 3.33 1.98 18.28
N SER A 55 2.29 1.24 17.92
CA SER A 55 2.28 0.37 16.73
C SER A 55 1.71 1.06 15.48
N THR A 56 1.28 2.32 15.57
CA THR A 56 0.61 3.04 14.49
C THR A 56 1.05 4.49 14.44
N CYS A 57 0.90 5.10 13.27
CA CYS A 57 1.08 6.53 13.04
C CYS A 57 -0.21 7.10 12.46
N THR A 58 -1.04 7.65 13.33
CA THR A 58 -2.36 8.20 12.97
C THR A 58 -3.19 7.23 12.10
N THR A 59 -3.25 7.46 10.78
CA THR A 59 -4.04 6.68 9.81
C THR A 59 -3.25 5.53 9.19
N PHE A 60 -1.91 5.58 9.23
CA PHE A 60 -1.02 4.61 8.60
C PHE A 60 -0.17 3.86 9.63
N SER A 61 0.53 2.82 9.18
CA SER A 61 1.53 2.14 10.00
C SER A 61 2.90 2.77 9.73
N CYS A 62 3.64 3.14 10.77
CA CYS A 62 5.09 3.35 10.65
C CYS A 62 5.92 2.19 11.22
N ASP A 63 5.27 1.09 11.63
CA ASP A 63 5.96 -0.12 12.06
C ASP A 63 6.37 -0.90 10.79
N THR A 64 7.56 -0.56 10.30
CA THR A 64 8.11 -1.05 9.02
C THR A 64 8.63 -2.48 9.14
N ASN A 65 9.05 -2.88 10.34
CA ASN A 65 9.59 -4.22 10.60
C ASN A 65 8.56 -5.17 11.27
N GLN A 66 7.36 -4.68 11.56
CA GLN A 66 6.23 -5.40 12.14
C GLN A 66 6.54 -5.97 13.53
N ASP A 67 7.37 -5.27 14.32
CA ASP A 67 7.71 -5.67 15.69
C ASP A 67 6.73 -5.14 16.76
N SER A 68 5.64 -4.52 16.30
CA SER A 68 4.59 -3.86 17.08
C SER A 68 5.02 -2.57 17.77
N LYS A 69 6.16 -1.99 17.42
CA LYS A 69 6.67 -0.74 18.02
C LYS A 69 7.43 0.12 17.02
N ASN A 70 6.94 1.33 16.79
CA ASN A 70 7.70 2.40 16.16
C ASN A 70 8.93 2.73 17.01
N ASN A 71 10.12 2.47 16.47
CA ASN A 71 11.36 2.70 17.17
C ASN A 71 12.50 3.09 16.22
N SER A 72 13.75 3.00 16.69
CA SER A 72 14.93 3.42 15.94
C SER A 72 15.14 2.59 14.66
N LEU A 73 14.62 1.36 14.61
CA LEU A 73 14.67 0.53 13.42
C LEU A 73 13.78 1.11 12.31
N ASP A 74 12.60 1.63 12.65
CA ASP A 74 11.72 2.28 11.68
C ASP A 74 12.25 3.64 11.27
N PHE A 75 12.78 4.42 12.23
CA PHE A 75 13.41 5.71 11.95
C PHE A 75 14.61 5.59 10.98
N ALA A 76 15.26 4.42 10.93
CA ALA A 76 16.36 4.19 10.00
C ALA A 76 15.93 4.31 8.53
N TRP A 77 14.65 4.05 8.20
CA TRP A 77 14.13 4.25 6.85
C TRP A 77 14.04 5.73 6.48
N VAL A 78 13.55 6.56 7.40
CA VAL A 78 13.50 8.03 7.22
C VAL A 78 14.88 8.59 6.93
N VAL A 79 15.90 8.15 7.68
CA VAL A 79 17.29 8.59 7.45
C VAL A 79 17.85 8.07 6.13
N LYS A 80 17.58 6.80 5.81
CA LYS A 80 18.09 6.16 4.59
C LYS A 80 17.53 6.79 3.33
N GLU A 81 16.28 7.23 3.37
CA GLU A 81 15.54 7.68 2.19
C GLU A 81 15.31 9.20 2.18
N TRP A 82 15.90 9.94 3.12
CA TRP A 82 15.73 11.39 3.24
C TRP A 82 15.95 12.14 1.92
N GLY A 83 14.94 12.89 1.49
CA GLY A 83 14.94 13.68 0.26
C GLY A 83 14.71 12.89 -1.03
N ASN A 84 14.47 11.57 -0.97
CA ASN A 84 13.81 10.83 -2.05
C ASN A 84 12.33 11.19 -2.09
#